data_AF-A0A5B7FWD2-F1
#
_entry.id   AF-A0A5B7FWD2-F1
#
_cell.length_a   1.000
_cell.length_b   1.000
_cell.length_c   1.000
_cell.angle_alpha   90.00
_cell.angle_beta   90.00
_cell.angle_gamma   90.00
#
_symmetry.space_group_name_H-M   'P 1'
#
loop_
_entity.id
_entity.type
_entity.pdbx_description
1 polymer ?
#
loop_
_entity_poly.entity_id
_entity_poly.type
_entity_poly.pdbx_seq_one_letter_code
_entity_poly.pdbx_strand_id
1 'polypeptide(L)'
;MSTITVGGIEEKLPVFMADMEEPCLLGLGFLVQSAACVDLGRMQMQVRGETVPLILEDAAEQVESPVTSSDVEDKRLELHC
;
A
#
# COMPACT_ATOMS: atom_id res chain seq x y z
N MET A 1 6.88 -1.48 -15.47
CA MET A 1 5.89 -0.48 -15.01
C MET A 1 4.77 -1.25 -14.36
N SER A 2 4.51 -0.96 -13.09
CA SER A 2 3.41 -1.57 -12.35
C SER A 2 2.27 -0.56 -12.25
N THR A 3 1.05 -1.07 -12.18
CA THR A 3 -0.14 -0.28 -11.92
C THR A 3 -0.36 -0.21 -10.40
N ILE A 4 -0.46 1.00 -9.84
CA ILE A 4 -0.83 1.23 -8.44
C ILE A 4 -2.04 2.15 -8.38
N THR A 5 -2.83 2.07 -7.31
CA THR A 5 -3.96 2.97 -7.08
C THR A 5 -3.67 3.86 -5.90
N VAL A 6 -3.71 5.18 -6.08
CA VAL A 6 -3.51 6.18 -5.02
C VAL A 6 -4.71 7.12 -5.04
N GLY A 7 -5.47 7.17 -3.93
CA GLY A 7 -6.68 8.01 -3.86
C GLY A 7 -7.74 7.67 -4.90
N GLY A 8 -7.84 6.40 -5.30
CA GLY A 8 -8.76 5.95 -6.36
C GLY A 8 -8.29 6.24 -7.80
N ILE A 9 -7.14 6.89 -7.97
CA ILE A 9 -6.53 7.13 -9.29
C ILE A 9 -5.54 6.02 -9.60
N GLU A 10 -5.66 5.45 -10.80
CA GLU A 10 -4.75 4.46 -11.33
C GLU A 10 -3.48 5.11 -11.91
N GLU A 11 -2.30 4.66 -11.47
CA GLU A 11 -1.00 5.19 -11.84
C GLU A 11 -0.09 4.09 -12.36
N LYS A 12 0.64 4.36 -13.45
CA LYS A 12 1.71 3.48 -13.93
C LYS A 12 3.05 4.02 -13.49
N LEU A 13 3.76 3.30 -12.63
CA LEU A 13 5.04 3.73 -12.07
C LEU A 13 6.09 2.60 -12.11
N PRO A 14 7.40 2.95 -12.13
CA PRO A 14 8.44 2.00 -11.78
C PRO A 14 8.35 1.65 -10.29
N VAL A 15 8.43 0.37 -9.97
CA VAL A 15 8.47 -0.14 -8.59
C VAL A 15 9.83 -0.81 -8.40
N PHE A 16 10.47 -0.50 -7.27
CA PHE A 16 11.75 -1.08 -6.87
C PHE A 16 11.50 -2.00 -5.68
N MET A 17 12.12 -3.17 -5.70
CA MET A 17 12.01 -4.14 -4.61
C MET A 17 13.25 -4.02 -3.73
N ALA A 18 13.02 -3.93 -2.41
CA ALA A 18 14.05 -3.90 -1.40
C ALA A 18 13.59 -4.74 -0.19
N ASP A 19 14.55 -5.25 0.58
CA ASP A 19 14.29 -5.85 1.88
C ASP A 19 14.17 -4.73 2.91
N MET A 20 12.97 -4.51 3.45
CA MET A 20 12.63 -3.38 4.31
C MET A 20 11.48 -3.72 5.26
N GLU A 21 11.38 -2.97 6.37
CA GLU A 21 10.39 -3.20 7.41
C GLU A 21 8.98 -2.80 6.96
N GLU A 22 8.84 -1.63 6.33
CA GLU A 22 7.56 -1.16 5.83
C GLU A 22 7.16 -1.89 4.53
N PRO A 23 5.87 -2.15 4.30
CA PRO A 23 5.43 -2.89 3.11
C PRO A 23 5.62 -2.10 1.80
N CYS A 24 5.59 -0.76 1.84
CA CYS A 24 5.78 0.09 0.67
C CYS A 24 6.22 1.51 1.04
N LEU A 25 6.98 2.14 0.14
CA LEU A 25 7.35 3.56 0.23
C LEU A 25 6.96 4.31 -1.04
N LEU A 26 6.36 5.49 -0.87
CA LEU A 26 6.19 6.44 -1.96
C LEU A 26 7.45 7.32 -2.06
N GLY A 27 8.23 7.09 -3.11
CA GLY A 27 9.45 7.86 -3.35
C GLY A 27 9.16 9.32 -3.73
N LEU A 28 10.15 10.20 -3.46
CA LEU A 28 10.08 11.62 -3.81
C LEU A 28 9.74 11.88 -5.28
N GLY A 29 10.24 11.04 -6.20
CA GLY A 29 9.94 11.16 -7.63
C GLY A 29 8.45 11.09 -7.94
N PHE A 30 7.71 10.21 -7.25
CA PHE A 30 6.26 10.13 -7.39
C PHE A 30 5.56 11.35 -6.78
N LEU A 31 5.98 11.78 -5.59
CA LEU A 31 5.38 12.93 -4.91
C LEU A 31 5.54 14.21 -5.73
N VAL A 32 6.71 14.42 -6.33
CA VAL A 32 6.96 15.56 -7.23
C VAL A 32 6.13 15.43 -8.50
N GLN A 33 6.06 14.25 -9.12
CA GLN A 33 5.31 14.03 -10.36
C GLN A 33 3.79 14.24 -10.17
N SER A 34 3.26 13.86 -9.02
CA SER A 34 1.83 13.99 -8.69
C SER A 34 1.44 15.36 -8.12
N ALA A 35 2.40 16.29 -8.03
CA ALA A 35 2.24 17.58 -7.36
C ALA A 35 1.67 17.40 -5.94
N ALA A 36 2.17 16.40 -5.22
CA ALA A 36 1.61 16.03 -3.94
C ALA A 36 1.80 17.14 -2.89
N CYS A 37 0.78 17.35 -2.07
CA CYS A 37 0.84 18.23 -0.91
C CYS A 37 0.49 17.43 0.34
N VAL A 38 1.44 17.30 1.25
CA VAL A 38 1.23 16.60 2.53
C VAL A 38 0.90 17.64 3.59
N ASP A 39 -0.33 17.62 4.10
CA ASP A 39 -0.80 18.51 5.15
C ASP A 39 -0.94 17.72 6.46
N LEU A 40 0.09 17.84 7.30
CA LEU A 40 0.11 17.21 8.63
C LEU A 40 -0.85 17.87 9.62
N GLY A 41 -1.20 19.15 9.41
CA GLY A 41 -2.13 19.86 10.28
C GLY A 41 -3.57 19.36 10.11
N ARG A 42 -3.92 18.96 8.88
CA ARG A 42 -5.22 18.35 8.55
C ARG A 42 -5.18 16.83 8.49
N MET A 43 -4.01 16.23 8.62
CA MET A 43 -3.77 14.79 8.50
C MET A 43 -4.25 14.20 7.18
N GLN A 44 -3.90 14.88 6.08
CA GLN A 44 -4.30 14.49 4.72
C GLN A 44 -3.19 14.76 3.70
N MET A 45 -3.24 14.08 2.57
CA MET A 45 -2.37 14.28 1.43
C MET A 45 -3.21 14.56 0.18
N GLN A 46 -2.84 15.56 -0.59
CA GLN A 46 -3.38 15.77 -1.93
C GLN A 46 -2.46 15.10 -2.96
N VAL A 47 -3.02 14.33 -3.87
CA VAL A 47 -2.30 13.67 -4.99
C VAL A 47 -3.14 13.86 -6.24
N ARG A 48 -2.58 14.56 -7.25
CA ARG A 48 -3.30 14.85 -8.51
C ARG A 48 -4.70 15.45 -8.34
N GLY A 49 -4.91 16.23 -7.28
CA GLY A 49 -6.18 16.87 -6.96
C GLY A 49 -7.11 16.04 -6.08
N GLU A 50 -6.80 14.77 -5.83
CA GLU A 50 -7.55 13.92 -4.90
C GLU A 50 -7.00 14.05 -3.48
N THR A 51 -7.89 14.08 -2.50
CA THR A 51 -7.52 14.13 -1.08
C THR A 51 -7.58 12.74 -0.47
N VAL A 52 -6.46 12.29 0.07
CA VAL A 52 -6.28 10.99 0.72
C VAL A 52 -5.97 11.21 2.19
N PRO A 53 -6.68 10.57 3.14
CA PRO A 53 -6.37 10.71 4.56
C PRO A 53 -5.01 10.08 4.88
N LEU A 54 -4.24 10.70 5.78
CA LEU A 54 -3.05 10.09 6.35
C LEU A 54 -3.48 9.19 7.51
N ILE A 55 -2.91 7.99 7.57
CA ILE A 55 -3.21 7.01 8.63
C ILE A 55 -2.14 7.15 9.71
N LEU A 56 -2.57 7.21 10.97
CA LEU A 56 -1.68 7.02 12.12
C LEU A 56 -1.54 5.52 12.38
N GLU A 57 -0.33 5.07 12.68
CA GLU A 57 -0.03 3.66 12.94
C GLU A 57 -0.94 3.06 14.03
N ASP A 58 -1.27 3.83 15.07
CA ASP A 58 -2.18 3.43 16.17
C ASP A 58 -3.67 3.34 15.75
N ALA A 59 -4.01 3.87 14.57
CA ALA A 59 -5.35 3.79 13.97
C ALA A 59 -5.46 2.72 12.88
N ALA A 60 -4.35 2.04 12.54
CA ALA A 60 -4.27 1.09 11.43
C ALA A 60 -4.82 -0.31 11.74
N GLU A 61 -5.15 -0.63 13.01
CA GLU A 61 -5.79 -1.91 13.38
C GLU A 61 -7.21 -2.10 12.77
N GLN A 62 -7.76 -1.10 12.08
CA GLN A 62 -9.13 -1.13 11.53
C GLN A 62 -9.21 -1.57 10.06
N VAL A 63 -8.10 -1.88 9.39
CA VAL A 63 -8.11 -2.34 7.98
C VAL A 63 -7.44 -3.71 7.85
N GLU A 64 -7.95 -4.69 8.60
CA GLU A 64 -7.86 -6.07 8.13
C GLU A 64 -8.76 -6.19 6.88
N SER A 65 -8.14 -6.18 5.70
CA SER A 65 -8.81 -6.59 4.46
C SER A 65 -9.42 -7.98 4.66
N PRO A 66 -10.64 -8.27 4.15
CA PRO A 66 -11.17 -9.62 4.21
C PRO A 66 -10.27 -10.52 3.38
N VAL A 67 -9.42 -11.28 4.07
CA VAL A 67 -8.75 -12.43 3.48
C VAL A 67 -9.89 -13.39 3.13
N THR A 68 -10.23 -13.50 1.85
CA THR A 68 -11.08 -14.60 1.41
C THR A 68 -10.31 -15.87 1.73
N SER A 69 -10.69 -16.53 2.82
CA SER A 69 -10.26 -17.88 3.13
C SER A 69 -10.78 -18.78 2.02
N SER A 70 -9.97 -18.97 0.97
CA SER A 70 -10.18 -20.10 0.08
C SER A 70 -9.48 -21.28 0.72
N ASP A 71 -10.28 -22.20 1.26
CA ASP A 71 -9.84 -23.49 1.79
C ASP A 71 -8.88 -24.18 0.81
N VAL A 72 -7.66 -24.44 1.27
CA VAL A 72 -6.79 -25.45 0.66
C VAL A 72 -6.63 -26.55 1.71
N GLU A 73 -7.26 -27.69 1.45
CA GLU A 73 -7.15 -28.86 2.31
C GLU A 73 -5.69 -29.30 2.46
N ASP A 74 -5.26 -29.38 3.72
CA ASP A 74 -3.95 -29.82 4.16
C ASP A 74 -3.77 -31.32 3.88
N LYS A 75 -3.26 -31.66 2.70
CA LYS A 75 -2.78 -33.02 2.43
C LYS A 75 -1.36 -33.16 2.98
N ARG A 76 -1.29 -33.63 4.23
CA ARG A 76 -0.08 -34.18 4.88
C ARG A 76 0.77 -34.99 3.89
N LEU A 77 1.92 -34.45 3.50
CA LEU A 77 2.99 -35.22 2.87
C LEU A 77 3.82 -35.88 3.98
N GLU A 78 3.54 -37.15 4.26
CA GLU A 78 4.37 -37.99 5.12
C GLU A 78 5.65 -38.35 4.36
N LEU A 79 6.77 -37.75 4.76
CA LEU A 79 8.11 -38.18 4.37
C LEU A 79 8.49 -39.40 5.22
N HIS A 80 8.48 -40.58 4.62
CA HIS A 80 9.13 -41.76 5.17
C HIS A 80 10.64 -41.68 4.90
N CYS A 81 11.43 -41.94 5.95
CA CYS A 81 12.90 -41.94 5.98
C CYS A 81 13.56 -42.83 4.93
#